data_AF-A0A1F7T2N1-F1
#
_entry.id   AF-A0A1F7T2N1-F1
#
_cell.length_a   1.000
_cell.length_b   1.000
_cell.length_c   1.000
_cell.angle_alpha   90.00
_cell.angle_beta   90.00
_cell.angle_gamma   90.00
#
_symmetry.space_group_name_H-M   'P 1'
#
loop_
_entity.id
_entity.type
_entity.pdbx_description
1 polymer ?
#
loop_
_entity_poly.entity_id
_entity_poly.type
_entity_poly.pdbx_seq_one_letter_code
_entity_poly.pdbx_strand_id
1 'polypeptide(L)'
;MGRSAVFIDGAYIEFLIREEFAEMRVDFARLSQRLAGTKELLRTYYYHCLPYQGANPTEEETKRYMNKLRFFRTLDRLPRFEVRLGEIVYRGVREDGRENFVQKRVDMMLGVDLVRLATSGQITDAILVASDSNLVPAVAAAK
;
A
#
# COMPACT_ATOMS: atom_id res chain seq x y z
N MET A 1 4.07 -20.52 18.47
CA MET A 1 3.91 -20.28 17.01
C MET A 1 3.62 -18.80 16.83
N GLY A 2 4.41 -18.09 16.04
CA GLY A 2 4.20 -16.66 15.77
C GLY A 2 3.25 -16.44 14.60
N ARG A 3 2.48 -15.35 14.66
CA ARG A 3 1.54 -14.94 13.60
C ARG A 3 1.92 -13.53 13.15
N SER A 4 2.14 -13.36 11.86
CA SER A 4 2.65 -12.13 11.26
C SER A 4 1.61 -11.43 10.38
N ALA A 5 1.67 -10.11 10.30
CA ALA A 5 1.01 -9.34 9.23
C ALA A 5 2.05 -8.56 8.43
N VAL A 6 1.81 -8.45 7.13
CA VAL A 6 2.63 -7.67 6.20
C VAL A 6 1.87 -6.41 5.81
N PHE A 7 2.49 -5.25 5.97
CA PHE A 7 1.93 -3.95 5.64
C PHE A 7 2.77 -3.34 4.52
N ILE A 8 2.18 -3.18 3.34
CA ILE A 8 2.88 -2.67 2.15
C ILE A 8 2.32 -1.30 1.80
N ASP A 9 3.18 -0.28 1.86
CA ASP A 9 2.94 0.97 1.17
C ASP A 9 3.13 0.74 -0.33
N GLY A 10 2.00 0.76 -1.04
CA GLY A 10 1.92 0.48 -2.45
C GLY A 10 2.65 1.51 -3.31
N ALA A 11 2.61 2.80 -2.92
CA ALA A 11 3.27 3.84 -3.67
C ALA A 11 4.79 3.71 -3.56
N TYR A 12 5.28 3.39 -2.36
CA TYR A 12 6.69 3.14 -2.12
C TYR A 12 7.22 1.92 -2.88
N ILE A 13 6.54 0.76 -2.81
CA ILE A 13 7.03 -0.44 -3.50
C ILE A 13 6.99 -0.28 -5.02
N GLU A 14 6.01 0.45 -5.57
CA GLU A 14 5.98 0.73 -7.01
C GLU A 14 7.08 1.66 -7.46
N PHE A 15 7.38 2.69 -6.68
CA PHE A 15 8.55 3.53 -6.89
C PHE A 15 9.82 2.67 -6.90
N LEU A 16 10.01 1.83 -5.88
CA LEU A 16 11.17 0.96 -5.77
C LEU A 16 11.31 0.01 -6.97
N ILE A 17 10.21 -0.63 -7.39
CA ILE A 17 10.21 -1.52 -8.56
C ILE A 17 10.63 -0.79 -9.84
N ARG A 18 10.15 0.44 -10.03
CA ARG A 18 10.45 1.24 -11.21
C ARG A 18 11.89 1.73 -11.22
N GLU A 19 12.36 2.32 -10.11
CA GLU A 19 13.67 2.97 -10.06
C GLU A 19 14.82 1.97 -9.85
N GLU A 20 14.61 0.92 -9.06
CA GLU A 20 15.71 0.03 -8.61
C GLU A 20 15.67 -1.37 -9.25
N PHE A 21 14.53 -1.77 -9.81
CA PHE A 21 14.33 -3.14 -10.28
C PHE A 21 13.82 -3.24 -11.72
N ALA A 22 14.05 -2.21 -12.55
CA ALA A 22 13.77 -2.21 -13.99
C ALA A 22 12.35 -2.71 -14.34
N GLU A 23 11.35 -2.27 -13.56
CA GLU A 23 9.95 -2.63 -13.73
C GLU A 23 9.66 -4.15 -13.65
N MET A 24 10.44 -4.88 -12.85
CA MET A 24 10.24 -6.32 -12.70
C MET A 24 8.82 -6.65 -12.23
N ARG A 25 8.28 -7.76 -12.75
CA ARG A 25 7.00 -8.29 -12.27
C ARG A 25 7.17 -8.93 -10.89
N VAL A 26 6.42 -8.43 -9.92
CA VAL A 26 6.43 -8.94 -8.54
C VAL A 26 5.21 -9.83 -8.30
N ASP A 27 5.48 -11.06 -7.86
CA ASP A 27 4.47 -11.92 -7.27
C ASP A 27 4.30 -11.53 -5.80
N PHE A 28 3.29 -10.70 -5.52
CA PHE A 28 3.04 -10.19 -4.17
C PHE A 28 2.67 -11.31 -3.19
N ALA A 29 1.97 -12.37 -3.62
CA ALA A 29 1.65 -13.49 -2.74
C ALA A 29 2.93 -14.20 -2.29
N ARG A 30 3.83 -14.48 -3.23
CA ARG A 30 5.12 -15.10 -2.93
C ARG A 30 6.03 -14.19 -2.11
N LEU A 31 6.02 -12.88 -2.40
CA LEU A 31 6.76 -11.88 -1.62
C LEU A 31 6.28 -11.90 -0.16
N SER A 32 4.98 -11.79 0.08
CA SER A 32 4.41 -11.79 1.44
C SER A 32 4.70 -13.08 2.20
N GLN A 33 4.64 -14.24 1.54
CA GLN A 33 5.02 -15.49 2.19
C GLN A 33 6.51 -15.54 2.54
N ARG A 34 7.39 -15.05 1.65
CA ARG A 34 8.82 -14.98 1.95
C ARG A 34 9.13 -14.02 3.09
N LEU A 35 8.43 -12.88 3.15
CA LEU A 35 8.55 -11.91 4.23
C LEU A 35 8.09 -12.49 5.58
N ALA A 36 6.97 -13.23 5.59
CA ALA A 36 6.48 -13.91 6.79
C ALA A 36 7.43 -15.02 7.28
N GLY A 37 8.23 -15.59 6.38
CA GLY A 37 9.18 -16.66 6.70
C GLY A 37 8.46 -17.92 7.18
N THR A 38 8.79 -18.38 8.38
CA THR A 38 8.19 -19.58 9.00
C THR A 38 6.96 -19.29 9.86
N LYS A 39 6.58 -18.01 10.02
CA LYS A 39 5.43 -17.59 10.84
C LYS A 39 4.13 -17.75 10.05
N GLU A 40 3.01 -17.97 10.75
CA GLU A 40 1.71 -17.93 10.09
C GLU A 40 1.46 -16.53 9.55
N LEU A 41 1.16 -16.38 8.26
CA LEU A 41 0.72 -15.11 7.70
C LEU A 41 -0.77 -14.91 8.03
N LEU A 42 -1.10 -13.96 8.91
CA LEU A 42 -2.47 -13.53 9.15
C LEU A 42 -3.07 -12.93 7.88
N ARG A 43 -2.43 -11.86 7.39
CA ARG A 43 -2.87 -11.09 6.22
C ARG A 43 -1.73 -10.20 5.70
N THR A 44 -1.78 -9.93 4.40
CA THR A 44 -1.05 -8.83 3.76
C THR A 44 -2.03 -7.69 3.49
N TYR A 45 -1.69 -6.51 3.96
CA TYR A 45 -2.42 -5.28 3.68
C TYR A 45 -1.62 -4.45 2.67
N TYR A 46 -2.25 -4.11 1.56
CA TYR A 46 -1.65 -3.27 0.52
C TYR A 46 -2.35 -1.91 0.51
N TYR A 47 -1.63 -0.86 0.89
CA TYR A 47 -2.17 0.50 1.05
C TYR A 47 -1.83 1.35 -0.17
N HIS A 48 -2.83 1.95 -0.80
CA HIS A 48 -2.63 2.87 -1.93
C HIS A 48 -3.88 3.73 -2.12
N CYS A 49 -3.90 4.66 -3.08
CA CYS A 49 -5.12 5.25 -3.64
C CYS A 49 -5.30 4.90 -5.12
N LEU A 50 -6.51 5.05 -5.67
CA LEU A 50 -6.70 5.01 -7.12
C LEU A 50 -6.12 6.28 -7.77
N PRO A 51 -5.74 6.24 -9.06
CA PRO A 51 -5.28 7.42 -9.79
C PRO A 51 -6.41 8.45 -9.89
N TYR A 52 -6.05 9.73 -10.00
CA TYR A 52 -7.05 10.76 -10.23
C TYR A 52 -7.79 10.53 -11.55
N GLN A 53 -9.10 10.75 -11.52
CA GLN A 53 -9.99 10.75 -12.66
C GLN A 53 -10.93 11.95 -12.51
N GLY A 54 -10.83 12.92 -13.43
CA GLY A 54 -11.70 14.10 -13.44
C GLY A 54 -13.17 13.79 -13.74
N ALA A 55 -14.03 14.81 -13.65
CA ALA A 55 -15.46 14.69 -13.95
C ALA A 55 -15.73 14.29 -15.42
N ASN A 56 -14.90 14.80 -16.33
CA ASN A 56 -14.89 14.42 -17.75
C ASN A 56 -13.50 13.86 -18.06
N PRO A 57 -13.26 12.56 -17.79
CA PRO A 57 -11.94 12.00 -17.87
C PRO A 57 -11.49 11.83 -19.32
N THR A 58 -10.21 12.09 -19.56
CA THR A 58 -9.55 11.72 -20.80
C THR A 58 -9.48 10.19 -20.95
N GLU A 59 -9.24 9.70 -22.17
CA GLU A 59 -9.00 8.28 -22.42
C GLU A 59 -7.80 7.76 -21.61
N GLU A 60 -6.76 8.58 -21.47
CA GLU A 60 -5.56 8.24 -20.70
C GLU A 60 -5.84 8.10 -19.20
N GLU A 61 -6.57 9.06 -18.61
CA GLU A 61 -7.00 8.98 -17.20
C GLU A 61 -7.84 7.73 -16.96
N THR A 62 -8.81 7.48 -17.85
CA THR A 62 -9.69 6.30 -17.77
C THR A 62 -8.87 5.02 -17.86
N LYS A 63 -7.92 4.93 -18.80
CA LYS A 63 -7.05 3.77 -18.97
C LYS A 63 -6.18 3.54 -17.73
N ARG A 64 -5.53 4.59 -17.22
CA ARG A 64 -4.69 4.53 -16.01
C ARG A 64 -5.49 4.07 -14.79
N TYR A 65 -6.68 4.65 -14.58
CA TYR A 65 -7.59 4.28 -13.51
C TYR A 65 -8.02 2.81 -13.61
N MET A 66 -8.50 2.37 -14.79
CA MET A 66 -8.98 1.01 -15.00
C MET A 66 -7.87 -0.04 -14.86
N ASN A 67 -6.65 0.27 -15.33
CA ASN A 67 -5.50 -0.61 -15.16
C ASN A 67 -5.15 -0.77 -13.68
N LYS A 68 -5.09 0.34 -12.92
CA LYS A 68 -4.81 0.29 -11.48
C LYS A 68 -5.91 -0.43 -10.71
N LEU A 69 -7.17 -0.18 -11.03
CA LEU A 69 -8.32 -0.87 -10.43
C LEU A 69 -8.26 -2.39 -10.68
N ARG A 70 -7.89 -2.81 -11.90
CA ARG A 70 -7.71 -4.24 -12.24
C ARG A 70 -6.57 -4.87 -11.45
N PHE A 71 -5.45 -4.14 -11.28
CA PHE A 71 -4.34 -4.58 -10.46
C PHE A 71 -4.78 -4.80 -9.00
N PHE A 72 -5.44 -3.80 -8.39
CA PHE A 72 -5.94 -3.93 -7.03
C PHE A 72 -6.96 -5.06 -6.87
N ARG A 73 -7.90 -5.23 -7.81
CA ARG A 73 -8.83 -6.37 -7.80
C ARG A 73 -8.12 -7.71 -7.92
N THR A 74 -6.99 -7.76 -8.62
CA THR A 74 -6.16 -8.97 -8.67
C THR A 74 -5.54 -9.26 -7.31
N LEU A 75 -4.97 -8.24 -6.66
CA LEU A 75 -4.39 -8.38 -5.32
C LEU A 75 -5.43 -8.81 -4.28
N ASP A 76 -6.61 -8.20 -4.29
CA ASP A 76 -7.67 -8.47 -3.31
C ASP A 76 -8.25 -9.90 -3.42
N ARG A 77 -8.04 -10.57 -4.57
CA ARG A 77 -8.39 -11.98 -4.78
C ARG A 77 -7.33 -12.95 -4.29
N LEU A 78 -6.13 -12.48 -3.96
CA LEU A 78 -5.07 -13.35 -3.45
C LEU A 78 -5.43 -13.84 -2.04
N PRO A 79 -5.09 -15.09 -1.68
CA PRO A 79 -5.34 -15.59 -0.34
C PRO A 79 -4.64 -14.73 0.72
N ARG A 80 -5.41 -14.30 1.73
CA ARG A 80 -4.91 -13.46 2.84
C ARG A 80 -4.35 -12.12 2.37
N PHE A 81 -4.95 -11.52 1.35
CA PHE A 81 -4.71 -10.13 0.95
C PHE A 81 -5.92 -9.25 1.23
N GLU A 82 -5.65 -7.97 1.47
CA GLU A 82 -6.66 -6.93 1.54
C GLU A 82 -6.07 -5.63 1.02
N VAL A 83 -6.74 -5.03 0.04
CA VAL A 83 -6.35 -3.72 -0.48
C VAL A 83 -7.06 -2.61 0.31
N ARG A 84 -6.27 -1.70 0.89
CA ARG A 84 -6.74 -0.54 1.64
C ARG A 84 -6.61 0.71 0.79
N LEU A 85 -7.74 1.21 0.29
CA LEU A 85 -7.77 2.37 -0.59
C LEU A 85 -7.98 3.67 0.17
N GLY A 86 -6.98 4.56 0.07
CA GLY A 86 -7.10 5.96 0.45
C GLY A 86 -7.69 6.79 -0.68
N GLU A 87 -7.48 8.10 -0.60
CA GLU A 87 -8.02 9.06 -1.55
C GLU A 87 -6.90 9.80 -2.28
N ILE A 88 -7.14 10.15 -3.54
CA ILE A 88 -6.29 11.06 -4.30
C ILE A 88 -6.99 12.42 -4.37
N VAL A 89 -6.27 13.48 -3.98
CA VAL A 89 -6.81 14.84 -3.97
C VAL A 89 -6.01 15.72 -4.92
N TYR A 90 -6.69 16.36 -5.87
CA TYR A 90 -6.11 17.40 -6.70
C TYR A 90 -5.97 18.70 -5.91
N ARG A 91 -4.77 19.27 -5.91
CA ARG A 91 -4.37 20.47 -5.14
C ARG A 91 -3.98 21.63 -6.06
N GLY A 92 -4.51 21.64 -7.28
CA GLY A 92 -4.17 22.63 -8.30
C GLY A 92 -2.88 22.28 -9.03
N VAL A 93 -2.27 23.29 -9.64
CA VAL A 93 -1.03 23.18 -10.41
C VAL A 93 0.13 23.74 -9.57
N ARG A 94 1.27 23.05 -9.57
CA ARG A 94 2.50 23.51 -8.90
C ARG A 94 3.14 24.66 -9.68
N GLU A 95 4.13 25.32 -9.08
CA GLU A 95 4.89 26.40 -9.72
C GLU A 95 5.61 25.95 -11.01
N ASP A 96 5.94 24.66 -11.13
CA ASP A 96 6.56 24.06 -12.33
C ASP A 96 5.57 23.71 -13.45
N GLY A 97 4.28 24.07 -13.30
CA GLY A 97 3.23 23.82 -14.27
C GLY A 97 2.66 22.40 -14.21
N ARG A 98 3.11 21.53 -13.31
CA ARG A 98 2.58 20.16 -13.17
C ARG A 98 1.40 20.08 -12.21
N GLU A 99 0.46 19.20 -12.51
CA GLU A 99 -0.67 18.92 -11.64
C GLU A 99 -0.20 18.38 -10.28
N ASN A 100 -0.78 18.88 -9.19
CA ASN A 100 -0.45 18.49 -7.84
C ASN A 100 -1.48 17.48 -7.30
N PHE A 101 -1.17 16.20 -7.36
CA PHE A 101 -1.98 15.17 -6.73
C PHE A 101 -1.37 14.74 -5.40
N VAL A 102 -2.20 14.68 -4.36
CA VAL A 102 -1.78 14.30 -3.01
C VAL A 102 -2.58 13.11 -2.52
N GLN A 103 -1.90 12.06 -2.09
CA GLN A 103 -2.53 10.92 -1.44
C GLN A 103 -2.98 11.32 -0.03
N LYS A 104 -4.15 10.85 0.38
CA LYS A 104 -4.72 11.06 1.70
C LYS A 104 -5.13 9.75 2.31
N ARG A 105 -5.01 9.69 3.64
CA ARG A 105 -5.45 8.57 4.51
C ARG A 105 -4.60 7.30 4.41
N VAL A 106 -3.74 7.14 3.40
CA VAL A 106 -2.88 5.95 3.21
C VAL A 106 -2.04 5.65 4.45
N ASP A 107 -1.20 6.60 4.87
CA ASP A 107 -0.28 6.43 6.01
C ASP A 107 -1.04 6.26 7.33
N MET A 108 -2.13 7.02 7.50
CA MET A 108 -2.98 6.90 8.69
C MET A 108 -3.65 5.53 8.78
N MET A 109 -4.19 5.00 7.69
CA MET A 109 -4.78 3.66 7.69
C MET A 109 -3.74 2.59 8.02
N LEU A 110 -2.54 2.70 7.43
CA LEU A 110 -1.45 1.78 7.69
C LEU A 110 -1.07 1.81 9.18
N GLY A 111 -0.79 3.00 9.72
CA GLY A 111 -0.43 3.16 11.13
C GLY A 111 -1.52 2.66 12.09
N VAL A 112 -2.79 2.97 11.82
CA VAL A 112 -3.92 2.51 12.64
C VAL A 112 -4.08 1.00 12.59
N ASP A 113 -4.01 0.38 11.41
CA ASP A 113 -4.10 -1.08 11.28
C ASP A 113 -2.92 -1.78 11.98
N LEU A 114 -1.71 -1.24 11.84
CA LEU A 114 -0.51 -1.74 12.53
C LEU A 114 -0.71 -1.76 14.05
N VAL A 115 -1.05 -0.61 14.63
CA VAL A 115 -1.24 -0.47 16.08
C VAL A 115 -2.38 -1.38 16.54
N ARG A 116 -3.54 -1.34 15.85
CA ARG A 116 -4.70 -2.16 16.22
C ARG A 116 -4.36 -3.65 16.25
N LEU A 117 -3.68 -4.16 15.23
CA LEU A 117 -3.35 -5.59 15.15
C LEU A 117 -2.33 -6.00 16.21
N ALA A 118 -1.33 -5.16 16.48
CA ALA A 118 -0.35 -5.41 17.52
C ALA A 118 -0.98 -5.38 18.92
N THR A 119 -1.70 -4.31 19.29
CA THR A 119 -2.23 -4.13 20.64
C THR A 119 -3.40 -5.05 20.98
N SER A 120 -4.09 -5.60 19.97
CA SER A 120 -5.13 -6.62 20.17
C SER A 120 -4.59 -8.05 20.25
N GLY A 121 -3.27 -8.25 20.13
CA GLY A 121 -2.63 -9.56 20.18
C GLY A 121 -2.94 -10.45 18.96
N GLN A 122 -3.45 -9.87 17.86
CA GLN A 122 -3.77 -10.63 16.64
C GLN A 122 -2.51 -11.05 15.88
N ILE A 123 -1.42 -10.29 16.05
CA ILE A 123 -0.10 -10.59 15.50
C ILE A 123 0.95 -10.53 16.59
N THR A 124 1.98 -11.37 16.44
CA THR A 124 3.22 -11.29 17.21
C THR A 124 4.30 -10.51 16.47
N ASP A 125 4.16 -10.37 15.15
CA ASP A 125 5.16 -9.77 14.29
C ASP A 125 4.50 -8.90 13.22
N ALA A 126 4.96 -7.66 13.09
CA ALA A 126 4.60 -6.77 12.01
C ALA A 126 5.78 -6.63 11.03
N ILE A 127 5.51 -6.83 9.74
CA ILE A 127 6.49 -6.62 8.67
C ILE A 127 6.05 -5.41 7.87
N LEU A 128 6.86 -4.36 7.90
CA LEU A 128 6.56 -3.09 7.24
C LEU A 128 7.41 -2.92 5.98
N VAL A 129 6.75 -2.71 4.84
CA VAL A 129 7.38 -2.33 3.57
C VAL A 129 6.93 -0.91 3.24
N ALA A 130 7.63 0.06 3.83
CA ALA A 130 7.37 1.48 3.67
C ALA A 130 8.67 2.26 3.89
N SER A 131 8.72 3.52 3.44
CA SER A 131 9.84 4.44 3.72
C SER A 131 9.43 5.69 4.50
N ASP A 132 8.14 5.90 4.77
CA ASP A 132 7.68 7.11 5.45
C ASP A 132 8.01 7.10 6.96
N SER A 133 8.85 8.06 7.35
CA SER A 133 9.20 8.33 8.76
C SER A 133 7.99 8.70 9.64
N ASN A 134 6.86 9.14 9.05
CA ASN A 134 5.63 9.41 9.80
C ASN A 134 5.03 8.15 10.44
N LEU A 135 5.48 6.95 10.04
CA LEU A 135 5.07 5.69 10.64
C LEU A 135 5.84 5.34 11.93
N VAL A 136 6.92 6.06 12.25
CA VAL A 136 7.74 5.80 13.46
C VAL A 136 6.91 5.80 14.75
N PRO A 137 5.98 6.75 15.01
CA PRO A 137 5.13 6.69 16.20
C PRO A 137 4.23 5.46 16.25
N ALA A 138 3.70 5.01 15.11
CA ALA A 138 2.88 3.80 15.05
C ALA A 138 3.70 2.54 15.34
N VAL A 139 4.94 2.46 14.82
CA VAL A 139 5.89 1.39 15.13
C VAL A 139 6.24 1.39 16.61
N ALA A 140 6.46 2.56 17.22
CA ALA A 140 6.76 2.68 18.64
C ALA A 140 5.59 2.21 19.53
N ALA A 141 4.35 2.52 19.15
CA ALA A 141 3.16 2.08 19.88
C ALA A 141 2.82 0.59 19.69
N ALA A 142 3.31 -0.03 18.60
CA ALA A 142 3.08 -1.45 18.30
C ALA A 142 4.13 -2.39 18.91
N LYS A 143 5.22 -1.85 19.46
CA LYS A 143 6.25 -2.61 20.19
C LYS A 143 5.83 -2.88 21.63
#